data_AF-B5CQ35-F1
#
_entry.id   AF-B5CQ35-F1
#
_cell.length_a   1.000
_cell.length_b   1.000
_cell.length_c   1.000
_cell.angle_alpha   90.00
_cell.angle_beta   90.00
_cell.angle_gamma   90.00
#
_symmetry.space_group_name_H-M   'P 1'
#
loop_
_entity.id
_entity.type
_entity.pdbx_description
1 polymer ?
#
loop_
_entity_poly.entity_id
_entity_poly.type
_entity_poly.pdbx_seq_one_letter_code
_entity_poly.pdbx_strand_id
1 'polypeptide(L)'
;MSRGFGAHADLVAQDNETVIYQYGGYNLNEPEFRNEKHLYDGLITISRSCFAEPEIHEKLKRMPSGRKKLITKRIPVRVDYPQMISDGRIIIENCSNCWHRTHDGIDVMVCHILFHLFLQYQEDGKMPDYISYNV
;
A
#
# COMPACT_ATOMS: atom_id res chain seq x y z
N MET A 1 12.83 15.45 -20.13
CA MET A 1 12.77 14.08 -19.56
C MET A 1 12.39 14.23 -18.09
N SER A 2 11.33 13.57 -17.63
CA SER A 2 11.02 13.51 -16.19
C SER A 2 12.16 12.77 -15.49
N ARG A 3 12.62 13.31 -14.36
CA ARG A 3 13.62 12.65 -13.49
C ARG A 3 13.00 11.57 -12.61
N GLY A 4 11.66 11.57 -12.52
CA GLY A 4 10.87 10.61 -11.78
C GLY A 4 10.38 11.13 -10.43
N PHE A 5 9.36 10.45 -9.91
CA PHE A 5 8.78 10.72 -8.60
C PHE A 5 8.30 9.41 -7.98
N GLY A 6 8.14 9.41 -6.66
CA GLY A 6 7.75 8.20 -5.97
C GLY A 6 7.49 8.42 -4.49
N ALA A 7 7.20 7.32 -3.81
CA ALA A 7 7.08 7.29 -2.37
C ALA A 7 7.49 5.93 -1.81
N HIS A 8 7.87 5.96 -0.55
CA HIS A 8 8.25 4.80 0.24
C HIS A 8 7.43 4.78 1.53
N ALA A 9 7.11 3.60 2.02
CA ALA A 9 6.46 3.41 3.30
C ALA A 9 7.07 2.23 4.06
N ASP A 10 7.35 2.44 5.34
CA ASP A 10 7.89 1.46 6.26
C ASP A 10 6.87 1.16 7.35
N LEU A 11 6.73 -0.12 7.71
CA LEU A 11 5.92 -0.53 8.86
C LEU A 11 6.62 -0.09 10.15
N VAL A 12 5.96 0.75 10.94
CA VAL A 12 6.49 1.25 12.22
C VAL A 12 5.96 0.45 13.39
N ALA A 13 4.66 0.17 13.38
CA ALA A 13 4.00 -0.55 14.45
C ALA A 13 2.78 -1.29 13.93
N GLN A 14 2.47 -2.41 14.57
CA GLN A 14 1.21 -3.13 14.38
C GLN A 14 0.79 -3.78 15.70
N ASP A 15 -0.50 -3.72 15.98
CA ASP A 15 -1.13 -4.47 17.07
C ASP A 15 -2.28 -5.31 16.49
N ASN A 16 -3.26 -5.73 17.30
CA ASN A 16 -4.40 -6.53 16.84
C ASN A 16 -5.50 -5.72 16.15
N GLU A 17 -5.48 -4.40 16.26
CA GLU A 17 -6.53 -3.50 15.78
C GLU A 17 -6.05 -2.52 14.71
N THR A 18 -4.78 -2.14 14.76
CA THR A 18 -4.19 -1.07 13.96
C THR A 18 -2.84 -1.46 13.38
N VAL A 19 -2.53 -0.86 12.25
CA VAL A 19 -1.25 -0.97 11.54
C VAL A 19 -0.82 0.44 11.16
N ILE A 20 0.40 0.80 11.50
CA ILE A 20 0.95 2.14 11.36
C ILE A 20 2.18 2.08 10.45
N TYR A 21 2.12 2.87 9.39
CA TYR A 21 3.23 3.08 8.47
C TYR A 21 3.70 4.52 8.57
N GLN A 22 5.01 4.72 8.52
CA GLN A 22 5.59 6.01 8.15
C GLN A 22 5.80 6.02 6.64
N TYR A 23 5.65 7.17 6.01
CA TYR A 23 5.89 7.29 4.58
C TYR A 23 6.58 8.61 4.23
N GLY A 24 7.28 8.58 3.10
CA GLY A 24 7.95 9.75 2.52
C GLY A 24 7.79 9.77 1.01
N GLY A 25 7.37 10.91 0.47
CA GLY A 25 7.32 11.18 -0.96
C GLY A 25 8.60 11.86 -1.46
N TYR A 26 8.86 11.74 -2.76
CA TYR A 26 9.87 12.52 -3.45
C TYR A 26 9.47 12.83 -4.90
N ASN A 27 9.82 14.02 -5.38
CA ASN A 27 9.69 14.43 -6.77
C ASN A 27 11.02 15.00 -7.26
N LEU A 28 11.74 14.26 -8.11
CA LEU A 28 13.07 14.65 -8.58
C LEU A 28 13.05 15.79 -9.61
N ASN A 29 11.87 16.13 -10.12
CA ASN A 29 11.68 17.24 -11.05
C ASN A 29 11.71 18.59 -10.33
N GLU A 30 11.30 18.63 -9.07
CA GLU A 30 11.14 19.86 -8.29
C GLU A 30 12.14 19.89 -7.13
N PRO A 31 13.10 20.84 -7.10
CA PRO A 31 14.15 20.91 -6.08
C PRO A 31 13.63 20.87 -4.64
N GLU A 32 12.48 21.47 -4.38
CA GLU A 32 11.85 21.57 -3.06
C GLU A 32 11.36 20.21 -2.54
N PHE A 33 10.97 19.30 -3.44
CA PHE A 33 10.32 18.03 -3.10
C PHE A 33 11.22 16.81 -3.36
N ARG A 34 12.52 16.99 -3.63
CA ARG A 34 13.42 15.88 -3.95
C ARG A 34 13.61 14.87 -2.83
N ASN A 35 13.32 15.28 -1.60
CA ASN A 35 13.57 14.49 -0.40
C ASN A 35 15.01 13.95 -0.30
N GLU A 36 16.02 14.79 -0.54
CA GLU A 36 17.44 14.36 -0.50
C GLU A 36 17.87 13.82 0.87
N LYS A 37 17.12 14.16 1.93
CA LYS A 37 17.34 13.70 3.31
C LYS A 37 16.63 12.38 3.64
N HIS A 38 15.86 11.82 2.71
CA HIS A 38 15.04 10.62 2.93
C HIS A 38 14.19 10.71 4.21
N LEU A 39 13.41 11.78 4.33
CA LEU A 39 12.49 12.01 5.43
C LEU A 39 11.23 11.14 5.26
N TYR A 40 10.84 10.50 6.35
CA TYR A 40 9.61 9.71 6.52
C TYR A 40 8.79 10.36 7.63
N ASP A 41 8.21 11.51 7.33
CA ASP A 41 7.48 12.33 8.30
C ASP A 41 5.96 12.31 8.07
N GLY A 42 5.48 11.61 7.05
CA GLY A 42 4.07 11.29 6.90
C GLY A 42 3.71 10.01 7.65
N LEU A 43 2.46 9.91 8.11
CA LEU A 43 1.95 8.74 8.84
C LEU A 43 0.66 8.22 8.19
N ILE A 44 0.54 6.91 8.14
CA ILE A 44 -0.65 6.20 7.65
C ILE A 44 -1.06 5.22 8.74
N THR A 45 -2.20 5.47 9.37
CA THR A 45 -2.78 4.59 10.39
C THR A 45 -3.99 3.89 9.79
N ILE A 46 -3.97 2.55 9.78
CA ILE A 46 -4.99 1.72 9.14
C ILE A 46 -5.55 0.76 10.18
N SER A 47 -6.88 0.74 10.34
CA SER A 47 -7.54 -0.32 11.10
C SER A 47 -7.36 -1.67 10.40
N ARG A 48 -7.01 -2.72 11.15
CA ARG A 48 -6.90 -4.09 10.64
C ARG A 48 -8.16 -4.57 9.94
N SER A 49 -9.32 -4.09 10.37
CA SER A 49 -10.61 -4.42 9.74
C SER A 49 -10.72 -3.98 8.26
N CYS A 50 -9.85 -3.07 7.81
CA CYS A 50 -9.79 -2.65 6.41
C CYS A 50 -9.14 -3.69 5.50
N PHE A 51 -8.33 -4.60 6.04
CA PHE A 51 -7.61 -5.59 5.25
C PHE A 51 -8.51 -6.76 4.86
N ALA A 52 -8.98 -6.73 3.62
CA ALA A 52 -9.77 -7.82 3.05
C ALA A 52 -8.87 -9.01 2.69
N GLU A 53 -9.30 -10.22 3.04
CA GLU A 53 -8.68 -11.45 2.54
C GLU A 53 -8.99 -11.64 1.04
N PRO A 54 -8.05 -12.19 0.26
CA PRO A 54 -8.29 -12.51 -1.14
C PRO A 54 -9.30 -13.66 -1.27
N GLU A 55 -9.92 -13.74 -2.44
CA GLU A 55 -10.76 -14.90 -2.78
C GLU A 55 -9.87 -16.11 -3.09
N ILE A 56 -10.13 -17.24 -2.43
CA ILE A 56 -9.34 -18.46 -2.58
C ILE A 56 -10.00 -19.40 -3.59
N HIS A 57 -9.34 -19.60 -4.73
CA HIS A 57 -9.79 -20.48 -5.80
C HIS A 57 -8.98 -21.77 -5.80
N GLU A 58 -9.66 -22.90 -5.67
CA GLU A 58 -9.03 -24.22 -5.63
C GLU A 58 -9.36 -25.05 -6.87
N LYS A 59 -8.34 -25.69 -7.44
CA LYS A 59 -8.52 -26.61 -8.57
C LYS A 59 -7.59 -27.80 -8.48
N LEU A 60 -8.14 -29.01 -8.65
CA LEU A 60 -7.34 -30.21 -8.86
C LEU A 60 -6.75 -30.23 -10.28
N LYS A 61 -5.43 -30.12 -10.39
CA LYS A 61 -4.70 -30.21 -11.66
C LYS A 61 -3.98 -31.54 -11.78
N ARG A 62 -4.16 -32.24 -12.90
CA ARG A 62 -3.36 -33.43 -13.23
C ARG A 62 -1.97 -32.98 -13.65
N MET A 63 -0.94 -33.50 -12.98
CA MET A 63 0.46 -33.22 -13.26
C MET A 63 0.98 -34.14 -14.40
N PRO A 64 2.14 -33.83 -15.02
CA PRO A 64 2.76 -34.72 -16.01
C PRO A 64 3.01 -36.14 -15.50
N SER A 65 3.21 -36.31 -14.18
CA SER A 65 3.34 -37.61 -13.50
C SER A 65 2.03 -38.40 -13.36
N GLY A 66 0.91 -37.89 -13.87
CA GLY A 66 -0.41 -38.51 -13.78
C GLY A 66 -1.12 -38.31 -12.43
N ARG A 67 -0.41 -37.92 -11.37
CA ARG A 67 -0.97 -37.58 -10.05
C ARG A 67 -1.75 -36.26 -10.11
N LYS A 68 -2.83 -36.16 -9.33
CA LYS A 68 -3.57 -34.90 -9.13
C LYS A 68 -2.93 -34.11 -7.98
N LYS A 69 -2.74 -32.81 -8.17
CA LYS A 69 -2.30 -31.85 -7.14
C LYS A 69 -3.37 -30.78 -6.98
N LEU A 70 -3.69 -30.41 -5.74
CA LEU A 70 -4.52 -29.24 -5.47
C LEU A 70 -3.69 -27.99 -5.75
N ILE A 71 -4.21 -27.12 -6.62
CA ILE A 71 -3.63 -25.82 -6.94
C ILE A 71 -4.56 -24.78 -6.35
N THR A 72 -4.03 -24.00 -5.42
CA THR A 72 -4.72 -22.87 -4.78
C THR A 72 -4.23 -21.58 -5.42
N LYS A 73 -5.16 -20.69 -5.77
CA LYS A 73 -4.87 -19.34 -6.24
C LYS A 73 -5.54 -18.32 -5.32
N ARG A 74 -4.78 -17.30 -4.93
CA ARG A 74 -5.30 -16.12 -4.22
C ARG A 74 -5.67 -15.09 -5.28
N ILE A 75 -6.91 -14.62 -5.30
CA ILE A 75 -7.40 -13.61 -6.23
C ILE A 75 -7.65 -12.33 -5.44
N PRO A 76 -6.88 -11.25 -5.71
CA PRO A 76 -7.11 -9.97 -5.03
C PRO A 76 -8.51 -9.42 -5.32
N VAL A 77 -9.17 -8.98 -4.26
CA VAL A 77 -10.46 -8.30 -4.27
C VAL A 77 -10.26 -6.78 -4.21
N ARG A 78 -11.23 -6.05 -4.77
CA ARG A 78 -11.23 -4.60 -4.78
C ARG A 78 -11.57 -4.07 -3.38
N VAL A 79 -10.75 -3.14 -2.89
CA VAL A 79 -10.95 -2.44 -1.61
C VAL A 79 -11.32 -0.98 -1.89
N ASP A 80 -12.29 -0.45 -1.12
CA ASP A 80 -12.77 0.93 -1.25
C ASP A 80 -12.08 1.85 -0.24
N TYR A 81 -10.88 2.33 -0.62
CA TYR A 81 -10.08 3.21 0.22
C TYR A 81 -10.77 4.55 0.54
N PRO A 82 -11.40 5.26 -0.43
CA PRO A 82 -12.09 6.51 -0.15
C PRO A 82 -13.14 6.39 0.96
N GLN A 83 -13.96 5.33 0.93
CA GLN A 83 -14.95 5.12 1.99
C GLN A 83 -14.27 4.85 3.34
N MET A 84 -13.21 4.03 3.37
CA MET A 84 -12.48 3.73 4.61
C MET A 84 -11.80 4.95 5.23
N ILE A 85 -11.32 5.89 4.40
CA ILE A 85 -10.77 7.17 4.85
C ILE A 85 -11.89 8.05 5.40
N SER A 86 -13.02 8.14 4.70
CA SER A 86 -14.21 8.90 5.15
C SER A 86 -14.76 8.39 6.49
N ASP A 87 -14.77 7.07 6.70
CA ASP A 87 -15.18 6.43 7.95
C ASP A 87 -14.17 6.64 9.10
N GLY A 88 -13.00 7.24 8.84
CA GLY A 88 -11.92 7.41 9.82
C GLY A 88 -11.17 6.12 10.18
N ARG A 89 -11.37 5.04 9.39
CA ARG A 89 -10.66 3.76 9.58
C ARG A 89 -9.26 3.80 9.00
N ILE A 90 -9.02 4.72 8.07
CA ILE A 90 -7.69 5.07 7.54
C ILE A 90 -7.48 6.55 7.85
N ILE A 91 -6.44 6.84 8.62
CA ILE A 91 -6.04 8.21 8.98
C ILE A 91 -4.69 8.48 8.31
N ILE A 92 -4.60 9.60 7.60
CA ILE A 92 -3.42 9.99 6.82
C ILE A 92 -2.94 11.35 7.29
N GLU A 93 -1.68 11.41 7.69
CA GLU A 93 -0.95 12.64 7.95
C GLU A 93 0.06 12.83 6.82
N ASN A 94 -0.13 13.87 6.01
CA ASN A 94 0.68 14.07 4.81
C ASN A 94 2.14 14.39 5.15
N CYS A 95 3.07 13.83 4.38
CA CYS A 95 4.50 14.13 4.48
C CYS A 95 4.82 15.57 4.07
N SER A 96 5.93 16.14 4.57
CA SER A 96 6.34 17.51 4.25
C SER A 96 6.65 17.69 2.76
N ASN A 97 7.06 16.62 2.10
CA ASN A 97 7.43 16.64 0.67
C ASN A 97 6.23 16.35 -0.25
N CYS A 98 5.00 16.46 0.24
CA CYS A 98 3.80 16.31 -0.57
C CYS A 98 3.68 17.47 -1.58
N TRP A 99 3.83 17.15 -2.87
CA TRP A 99 3.72 18.13 -3.97
C TRP A 99 2.34 18.13 -4.63
N HIS A 100 1.57 17.04 -4.52
CA HIS A 100 0.27 16.90 -5.17
C HIS A 100 -0.76 16.24 -4.26
N ARG A 101 -1.93 16.88 -4.15
CA ARG A 101 -3.03 16.46 -3.28
C ARG A 101 -4.29 16.23 -4.07
N THR A 102 -5.11 15.29 -3.61
CA THR A 102 -6.49 15.09 -4.06
C THR A 102 -7.37 16.26 -3.63
N HIS A 103 -8.62 16.28 -4.11
CA HIS A 103 -9.61 17.28 -3.69
C HIS A 103 -9.85 17.26 -2.17
N ASP A 104 -9.76 16.08 -1.55
CA ASP A 104 -9.93 15.87 -0.11
C ASP A 104 -8.68 16.22 0.70
N GLY A 105 -7.64 16.77 0.06
CA GLY A 105 -6.40 17.19 0.70
C GLY A 105 -5.41 16.07 1.00
N ILE A 106 -5.63 14.87 0.46
CA ILE A 106 -4.79 13.69 0.69
C ILE A 106 -3.65 13.67 -0.32
N ASP A 107 -2.44 13.36 0.13
CA ASP A 107 -1.29 13.15 -0.76
C ASP A 107 -1.55 12.03 -1.79
N VAL A 108 -1.41 12.36 -3.08
CA VAL A 108 -1.64 11.40 -4.16
C VAL A 108 -0.69 10.21 -4.08
N MET A 109 0.53 10.40 -3.56
CA MET A 109 1.46 9.30 -3.37
C MET A 109 0.97 8.29 -2.33
N VAL A 110 0.26 8.74 -1.29
CA VAL A 110 -0.35 7.84 -0.30
C VAL A 110 -1.39 6.95 -0.96
N CYS A 111 -2.18 7.46 -1.91
CA CYS A 111 -3.13 6.64 -2.65
C CYS A 111 -2.45 5.48 -3.40
N HIS A 112 -1.28 5.74 -4.01
CA HIS A 112 -0.48 4.70 -4.66
C HIS A 112 0.10 3.70 -3.65
N ILE A 113 0.65 4.19 -2.53
CA ILE A 113 1.14 3.34 -1.45
C ILE A 113 0.01 2.43 -0.92
N LEU A 114 -1.15 2.99 -0.61
CA LEU A 114 -2.32 2.21 -0.14
C LEU A 114 -2.68 1.12 -1.16
N PHE A 115 -2.78 1.44 -2.45
CA PHE A 115 -3.07 0.44 -3.47
C PHE A 115 -2.08 -0.73 -3.45
N HIS A 116 -0.78 -0.44 -3.46
CA HIS A 116 0.26 -1.48 -3.44
C HIS A 116 0.26 -2.27 -2.12
N LEU A 117 -0.05 -1.60 -1.01
CA LEU A 117 -0.13 -2.19 0.31
C LEU A 117 -1.23 -3.24 0.42
N PHE A 118 -2.45 -2.87 0.04
CA PHE A 118 -3.57 -3.80 0.07
C PHE A 118 -3.39 -4.94 -0.95
N LEU A 119 -2.80 -4.65 -2.11
CA LEU A 119 -2.52 -5.67 -3.12
C LEU A 119 -1.52 -6.70 -2.58
N GLN A 120 -0.37 -6.25 -2.07
CA GLN A 120 0.67 -7.13 -1.57
C GLN A 120 0.20 -7.94 -0.35
N TYR A 121 -0.57 -7.32 0.55
CA TYR A 121 -1.21 -8.05 1.65
C TYR A 121 -2.05 -9.23 1.14
N GLN A 122 -2.84 -9.01 0.09
CA GLN A 122 -3.69 -10.05 -0.48
C GLN A 122 -2.90 -11.14 -1.21
N GLU A 123 -1.82 -10.78 -1.90
CA GLU A 123 -0.95 -11.72 -2.59
C GLU A 123 -0.15 -12.61 -1.61
N ASP A 124 0.48 -12.00 -0.61
CA ASP A 124 1.40 -12.67 0.31
C ASP A 124 0.70 -13.22 1.57
N GLY A 125 -0.48 -12.69 1.92
CA GLY A 125 -1.19 -13.00 3.16
C GLY A 125 -0.48 -12.50 4.42
N LYS A 126 0.44 -11.54 4.27
CA LYS A 126 1.21 -10.94 5.36
C LYS A 126 1.29 -9.45 5.18
N MET A 127 1.40 -8.74 6.30
CA MET A 127 1.57 -7.30 6.30
C MET A 127 2.95 -6.95 5.73
N PRO A 128 3.05 -6.12 4.67
CA PRO A 128 4.35 -5.77 4.09
C PRO A 128 5.16 -4.90 5.04
N ASP A 129 6.42 -5.25 5.30
CA ASP A 129 7.32 -4.45 6.14
C ASP A 129 7.75 -3.15 5.43
N TYR A 130 7.82 -3.18 4.10
CA TYR A 130 8.24 -2.07 3.25
C TYR A 130 7.50 -2.08 1.92
N ILE A 131 7.13 -0.88 1.43
CA ILE A 131 6.52 -0.67 0.11
C ILE A 131 7.12 0.55 -0.56
N SER A 132 7.25 0.46 -1.88
CA SER A 132 7.66 1.60 -2.70
C SER A 132 6.88 1.69 -4.00
N TYR A 133 6.66 2.92 -4.43
CA TYR A 133 6.11 3.26 -5.74
C TYR A 133 7.03 4.27 -6.42
N ASN A 134 7.48 4.00 -7.65
CA ASN A 134 8.40 4.86 -8.40
C ASN A 134 7.95 4.94 -9.87
N VAL A 135 7.95 6.16 -10.44
CA VAL A 135 7.57 6.46 -11.84
C VAL A 135 8.58 7.40 -12.49
#